data_AF-A0A7S1DR95-F1
#
_entry.id   AF-A0A7S1DR95-F1
#
_cell.length_a   1.000
_cell.length_b   1.000
_cell.length_c   1.000
_cell.angle_alpha   90.00
_cell.angle_beta   90.00
_cell.angle_gamma   90.00
#
_symmetry.space_group_name_H-M   'P 1'
#
loop_
_entity.id
_entity.type
_entity.pdbx_description
1 polymer ?
#
loop_
_entity_poly.entity_id
_entity_poly.type
_entity_poly.pdbx_seq_one_letter_code
_entity_poly.pdbx_strand_id
1 'polypeptide(L)'
;ERSLATMLGRTAIRASQALTRAALRPAAVSARSFSVPTTADKVVHVTFVNVNGERLRVPAMVGQTVYEVAIDNEVEIGDMMTCHVVLSPESYSAHPKPMREEAELLGKMEEVADTSRMASFLSLSPEVKETYVALTSYRAVYVP
;
A
#
# COMPACT_ATOMS: atom_id res chain seq x y z
N GLU A 1 104.77 -36.95 33.71
CA GLU A 1 104.47 -35.50 33.67
C GLU A 1 103.56 -35.22 32.47
N ARG A 2 102.46 -34.47 32.72
CA ARG A 2 101.64 -33.61 31.83
C ARG A 2 101.39 -34.07 30.38
N SER A 3 100.20 -34.01 29.78
CA SER A 3 98.87 -33.51 30.16
C SER A 3 98.00 -33.70 28.91
N LEU A 4 96.93 -34.49 28.97
CA LEU A 4 95.86 -34.51 27.97
C LEU A 4 94.56 -34.10 28.68
N ALA A 5 94.08 -32.91 28.36
CA ALA A 5 92.76 -32.37 28.70
C ALA A 5 92.47 -31.31 27.63
N THR A 6 91.31 -31.20 26.99
CA THR A 6 90.01 -30.84 27.59
C THR A 6 88.98 -30.96 26.44
N MET A 7 88.04 -31.90 26.51
CA MET A 7 86.65 -31.77 27.01
C MET A 7 85.68 -30.98 26.11
N LEU A 8 84.62 -31.69 25.74
CA LEU A 8 83.50 -31.33 24.88
C LEU A 8 82.60 -30.23 25.48
N GLY A 9 82.21 -29.24 24.65
CA GLY A 9 81.06 -28.36 24.86
C GLY A 9 80.00 -28.66 23.80
N ARG A 10 78.82 -29.19 24.13
CA ARG A 10 77.61 -28.60 24.73
C ARG A 10 76.67 -27.93 23.71
N THR A 11 75.47 -28.53 23.69
CA THR A 11 74.12 -27.96 23.57
C THR A 11 73.56 -27.63 22.18
N ALA A 12 72.57 -28.46 21.81
CA ALA A 12 71.61 -28.26 20.74
C ALA A 12 70.62 -27.13 21.06
N ILE A 13 70.28 -26.33 20.04
CA ILE A 13 69.21 -25.34 20.09
C ILE A 13 68.08 -25.83 19.17
N ARG A 14 66.95 -26.21 19.78
CA ARG A 14 65.68 -26.45 19.07
C ARG A 14 64.96 -25.12 18.89
N ALA A 15 64.73 -24.69 17.65
CA ALA A 15 63.86 -23.57 17.34
C ALA A 15 62.42 -24.08 17.16
N SER A 16 61.51 -23.64 18.03
CA SER A 16 60.06 -23.90 17.94
C SER A 16 59.38 -22.81 17.12
N GLN A 17 58.80 -23.15 15.97
CA GLN A 17 58.00 -22.23 15.17
C GLN A 17 56.56 -22.22 15.71
N ALA A 18 56.10 -21.04 16.14
CA ALA A 18 54.72 -20.82 16.57
C ALA A 18 53.85 -20.45 15.35
N LEU A 19 52.81 -21.24 15.09
CA LEU A 19 51.80 -20.95 14.08
C LEU A 19 50.72 -20.04 14.69
N THR A 20 50.64 -18.79 14.25
CA THR A 20 49.53 -17.89 14.58
C THR A 20 48.32 -18.20 13.71
N ARG A 21 47.23 -18.66 14.34
CA ARG A 21 45.95 -18.97 13.68
C ARG A 21 45.15 -17.68 13.46
N ALA A 22 45.16 -17.15 12.24
CA ALA A 22 44.31 -16.03 11.85
C ALA A 22 42.82 -16.43 11.89
N ALA A 23 42.04 -15.77 12.73
CA ALA A 23 40.61 -16.00 12.84
C ALA A 23 39.86 -15.31 11.68
N LEU A 24 39.22 -16.11 10.81
CA LEU A 24 38.30 -15.62 9.79
C LEU A 24 37.04 -15.08 10.48
N ARG A 25 36.80 -13.76 10.39
CA ARG A 25 35.53 -13.15 10.82
C ARG A 25 34.46 -13.51 9.78
N PRO A 26 33.33 -14.12 10.16
CA PRO A 26 32.23 -14.31 9.21
C PRO A 26 31.66 -12.93 8.85
N ALA A 27 31.47 -12.68 7.55
CA ALA A 27 30.76 -11.51 7.08
C ALA A 27 29.31 -11.58 7.59
N ALA A 28 28.86 -10.55 8.30
CA ALA A 28 27.49 -10.45 8.76
C ALA A 28 26.57 -10.30 7.54
N VAL A 29 25.81 -11.36 7.22
CA VAL A 29 24.76 -11.30 6.22
C VAL A 29 23.60 -10.52 6.85
N SER A 30 23.41 -9.28 6.41
CA SER A 30 22.26 -8.46 6.82
C SER A 30 20.99 -9.12 6.28
N ALA A 31 20.34 -9.93 7.11
CA ALA A 31 19.02 -10.46 6.81
C ALA A 31 18.05 -9.28 6.69
N ARG A 32 17.55 -9.03 5.47
CA ARG A 32 16.43 -8.11 5.26
C ARG A 32 15.21 -8.73 5.94
N SER A 33 14.77 -8.15 7.04
CA SER A 33 13.53 -8.51 7.71
C SER A 33 12.36 -8.04 6.83
N PHE A 34 11.60 -8.98 6.27
CA PHE A 34 10.30 -8.69 5.67
C PHE A 34 9.26 -8.73 6.79
N SER A 35 8.46 -7.68 6.93
CA SER A 35 7.30 -7.68 7.83
C SER A 35 6.19 -8.57 7.28
N VAL A 36 5.46 -9.26 8.16
CA VAL A 36 4.28 -10.05 7.78
C VAL A 36 3.17 -9.10 7.32
N PRO A 37 2.56 -9.31 6.14
CA PRO A 37 1.42 -8.50 5.71
C PRO A 37 0.25 -8.60 6.69
N THR A 38 -0.42 -7.47 6.95
CA THR A 38 -1.58 -7.34 7.83
C THR A 38 -2.78 -6.76 7.08
N THR A 39 -3.95 -6.75 7.73
CA THR A 39 -5.14 -6.08 7.17
C THR A 39 -4.90 -4.60 6.88
N ALA A 40 -4.02 -3.94 7.64
CA ALA A 40 -3.65 -2.53 7.39
C ALA A 40 -3.06 -2.31 5.99
N ASP A 41 -2.43 -3.33 5.39
CA ASP A 41 -1.89 -3.25 4.03
C ASP A 41 -3.00 -3.24 2.95
N LYS A 42 -4.24 -3.53 3.34
CA LYS A 42 -5.42 -3.59 2.48
C LYS A 42 -6.46 -2.51 2.79
N VAL A 43 -6.17 -1.57 3.68
CA VAL A 43 -7.07 -0.46 4.02
C VAL A 43 -6.70 0.77 3.19
N VAL A 44 -7.68 1.33 2.52
CA VAL A 44 -7.66 2.66 1.91
C VAL A 44 -8.78 3.50 2.51
N HIS A 45 -8.91 4.75 2.07
CA HIS A 45 -9.95 5.63 2.59
C HIS A 45 -10.82 6.22 1.47
N VAL A 46 -12.08 6.45 1.80
CA VAL A 46 -12.99 7.24 0.98
C VAL A 46 -13.45 8.42 1.81
N THR A 47 -13.37 9.62 1.24
CA THR A 47 -13.88 10.84 1.86
C THR A 47 -15.06 11.33 1.04
N PHE A 48 -16.25 11.14 1.60
CA PHE A 48 -17.51 11.64 1.05
C PHE A 48 -17.67 13.11 1.41
N VAL A 49 -18.05 13.93 0.45
CA VAL A 49 -18.36 15.34 0.62
C VAL A 49 -19.83 15.52 0.24
N ASN A 50 -20.67 15.92 1.20
CA ASN A 50 -22.08 16.16 0.91
C ASN A 50 -22.29 17.53 0.24
N VAL A 51 -23.53 17.82 -0.15
CA VAL A 51 -23.91 19.09 -0.81
C VAL A 51 -23.69 20.32 0.07
N ASN A 52 -23.60 20.15 1.39
CA ASN A 52 -23.30 21.23 2.34
C ASN A 52 -21.78 21.44 2.52
N GLY A 53 -20.95 20.61 1.89
CA GLY A 53 -19.49 20.62 2.03
C GLY A 53 -18.96 19.87 3.25
N GLU A 54 -19.82 19.21 4.03
CA GLU A 54 -19.41 18.38 5.16
C GLU A 54 -18.70 17.14 4.64
N ARG A 55 -17.66 16.71 5.38
CA ARG A 55 -16.78 15.62 4.97
C ARG A 55 -16.88 14.45 5.93
N LEU A 56 -17.14 13.26 5.38
CA LEU A 56 -17.11 12.00 6.10
C LEU A 56 -16.02 11.10 5.52
N ARG A 57 -14.95 10.90 6.29
CA ARG A 57 -13.82 10.03 5.92
C ARG A 57 -13.99 8.66 6.55
N VAL A 58 -14.08 7.63 5.73
CA VAL A 58 -14.30 6.24 6.18
C VAL A 58 -13.18 5.33 5.71
N PRO A 59 -12.78 4.33 6.52
CA PRO A 59 -11.90 3.26 6.06
C PRO A 59 -12.65 2.33 5.12
N ALA A 60 -11.96 1.82 4.10
CA ALA A 60 -12.50 0.90 3.12
C ALA A 60 -11.46 -0.17 2.75
N MET A 61 -11.94 -1.34 2.34
CA MET A 61 -11.08 -2.43 1.90
C MET A 61 -10.76 -2.31 0.41
N VAL A 62 -9.52 -2.60 0.04
CA VAL A 62 -9.14 -2.78 -1.36
C VAL A 62 -10.04 -3.82 -2.02
N GLY A 63 -10.56 -3.49 -3.19
CA GLY A 63 -11.50 -4.31 -3.94
C GLY A 63 -12.98 -3.93 -3.74
N GLN A 64 -13.33 -3.26 -2.64
CA GLN A 64 -14.70 -2.74 -2.48
C GLN A 64 -14.98 -1.63 -3.50
N THR A 65 -16.25 -1.49 -3.87
CA THR A 65 -16.70 -0.33 -4.65
C THR A 65 -17.01 0.86 -3.74
N VAL A 66 -16.92 2.07 -4.27
CA VAL A 66 -17.34 3.28 -3.53
C VAL A 66 -18.82 3.21 -3.13
N TYR A 67 -19.66 2.56 -3.94
CA TYR A 67 -21.06 2.31 -3.60
C TYR A 67 -21.20 1.40 -2.37
N GLU A 68 -20.52 0.26 -2.33
CA GLU A 68 -20.54 -0.64 -1.15
C GLU A 68 -20.08 0.10 0.11
N VAL A 69 -19.01 0.88 0.01
CA VAL A 69 -18.50 1.68 1.13
C VAL A 69 -19.51 2.72 1.60
N ALA A 70 -20.26 3.33 0.68
CA ALA A 70 -21.33 4.28 1.04
C ALA A 70 -22.46 3.58 1.81
N ILE A 71 -22.94 2.43 1.31
CA ILE A 71 -24.00 1.64 1.97
C ILE A 71 -23.56 1.16 3.35
N ASP A 72 -22.35 0.61 3.47
CA ASP A 72 -21.79 0.10 4.73
C ASP A 72 -21.65 1.18 5.81
N ASN A 73 -21.57 2.45 5.40
CA ASN A 73 -21.40 3.61 6.29
C ASN A 73 -22.63 4.54 6.32
N GLU A 74 -23.79 4.04 5.87
CA GLU A 74 -25.07 4.78 5.89
C GLU A 74 -25.01 6.14 5.18
N VAL A 75 -24.18 6.25 4.14
CA VAL A 75 -24.10 7.43 3.29
C VAL A 75 -25.23 7.38 2.26
N GLU A 76 -26.08 8.41 2.26
CA GLU A 76 -27.16 8.52 1.31
C GLU A 76 -26.62 8.72 -0.12
N ILE A 77 -26.90 7.74 -0.97
CA ILE A 77 -26.53 7.69 -2.38
C ILE A 77 -27.67 7.01 -3.15
N GLY A 78 -27.79 7.27 -4.45
CA GLY A 78 -28.75 6.55 -5.30
C GLY A 78 -28.50 5.04 -5.32
N ASP A 79 -29.39 4.28 -5.95
CA ASP A 79 -29.25 2.82 -6.10
C ASP A 79 -28.09 2.42 -7.04
N MET A 80 -27.93 1.12 -7.30
CA MET A 80 -26.86 0.59 -8.16
C MET A 80 -26.74 1.27 -9.54
N MET A 81 -27.83 1.79 -10.11
CA MET A 81 -27.84 2.45 -11.42
C MET A 81 -27.91 3.98 -11.33
N THR A 82 -28.23 4.53 -10.16
CA THR A 82 -28.40 5.98 -9.92
C THR A 82 -27.39 6.54 -8.91
N CYS A 83 -26.39 5.76 -8.51
CA CYS A 83 -25.29 6.14 -7.60
C CYS A 83 -24.23 7.04 -8.26
N HIS A 84 -24.67 8.14 -8.87
CA HIS A 84 -23.80 9.14 -9.47
C HIS A 84 -23.00 9.89 -8.42
N VAL A 85 -21.71 10.06 -8.69
CA VAL A 85 -20.81 10.84 -7.85
C VAL A 85 -19.84 11.64 -8.71
N VAL A 86 -19.27 12.70 -8.15
CA VAL A 86 -18.22 13.51 -8.78
C VAL A 86 -16.93 13.35 -8.01
N LEU A 87 -15.88 12.87 -8.68
CA LEU A 87 -14.56 12.74 -8.07
C LEU A 87 -13.82 14.09 -8.07
N SER A 88 -12.93 14.27 -7.10
CA SER A 88 -11.90 15.31 -7.23
C SER A 88 -11.03 15.03 -8.48
N PRO A 89 -10.44 16.06 -9.13
CA PRO A 89 -9.59 15.84 -10.31
C PRO A 89 -8.41 14.89 -10.05
N GLU A 90 -7.82 14.95 -8.85
CA GLU A 90 -6.75 14.06 -8.43
C GLU A 90 -7.26 12.61 -8.31
N SER A 91 -8.36 12.40 -7.58
CA SER A 91 -8.94 11.06 -7.45
C SER A 91 -9.39 10.50 -8.80
N TYR A 92 -10.00 11.31 -9.66
CA TYR A 92 -10.40 10.88 -11.01
C TYR A 92 -9.21 10.46 -11.88
N SER A 93 -8.07 11.14 -11.73
CA SER A 93 -6.85 10.81 -12.47
C SER A 93 -6.15 9.57 -11.91
N ALA A 94 -6.34 9.28 -10.63
CA ALA A 94 -5.77 8.11 -9.96
C ALA A 94 -6.55 6.81 -10.22
N HIS A 95 -7.78 6.91 -10.75
CA HIS A 95 -8.63 5.77 -11.08
C HIS A 95 -8.70 5.50 -12.58
N PRO A 96 -8.96 4.25 -13.02
CA PRO A 96 -9.21 3.94 -14.42
C PRO A 96 -10.35 4.78 -14.99
N LYS A 97 -10.28 5.14 -16.28
CA LYS A 97 -11.38 5.86 -16.95
C LYS A 97 -12.66 5.02 -16.98
N PRO A 98 -13.85 5.66 -17.08
CA PRO A 98 -15.12 4.95 -17.15
C PRO A 98 -15.13 3.90 -18.26
N MET A 99 -15.74 2.75 -17.97
CA MET A 99 -16.02 1.75 -19.01
C MET A 99 -17.16 2.24 -19.92
N ARG A 100 -17.32 1.62 -21.08
CA ARG A 100 -18.36 2.01 -22.04
C ARG A 100 -19.76 1.90 -21.44
N GLU A 101 -20.02 0.81 -20.74
CA GLU A 101 -21.30 0.54 -20.07
C GLU A 101 -21.57 1.58 -18.97
N GLU A 102 -20.53 1.96 -18.21
CA GLU A 102 -20.62 3.05 -17.23
C GLU A 102 -20.92 4.39 -17.90
N ALA A 103 -20.24 4.70 -19.01
CA ALA A 103 -20.44 5.95 -19.75
C ALA A 103 -21.86 6.06 -20.34
N GLU A 104 -22.45 4.94 -20.79
CA GLU A 104 -23.85 4.88 -21.24
C GLU A 104 -24.84 5.16 -20.10
N LEU A 105 -24.53 4.77 -18.86
CA LEU A 105 -25.34 5.11 -17.68
C LEU A 105 -25.14 6.57 -17.26
N LEU A 106 -23.89 7.05 -17.24
CA LEU A 106 -23.59 8.45 -16.94
C LEU A 106 -24.30 9.40 -17.89
N GLY A 107 -24.37 9.08 -19.19
CA GLY A 107 -25.08 9.89 -20.19
C GLY A 107 -26.59 10.04 -19.96
N LYS A 108 -27.19 9.30 -19.00
CA LYS A 108 -28.59 9.42 -18.59
C LYS A 108 -28.80 10.30 -17.37
N MET A 109 -27.72 10.72 -16.69
CA MET A 109 -27.79 11.57 -15.51
C MET A 109 -27.97 13.04 -15.91
N GLU A 110 -28.66 13.81 -15.08
CA GLU A 110 -29.05 15.20 -15.39
C GLU A 110 -27.84 16.17 -15.36
N GLU A 111 -26.93 16.01 -14.41
CA GLU A 111 -25.79 16.92 -14.19
C GLU A 111 -24.44 16.18 -14.17
N VAL A 112 -23.98 15.76 -15.35
CA VAL A 112 -22.68 15.08 -15.50
C VAL A 112 -21.53 16.10 -15.64
N ALA A 113 -20.59 16.06 -14.71
CA ALA A 113 -19.28 16.71 -14.80
C ALA A 113 -18.20 15.81 -15.42
N ASP A 114 -17.09 16.39 -15.89
CA ASP A 114 -15.95 15.66 -16.50
C ASP A 114 -15.35 14.57 -15.60
N THR A 115 -15.41 14.76 -14.28
CA THR A 115 -14.93 13.81 -13.27
C THR A 115 -16.03 12.94 -12.68
N SER A 116 -17.18 12.85 -13.34
CA SER A 116 -18.31 12.03 -12.91
C SER A 116 -18.03 10.55 -13.08
N ARG A 117 -18.52 9.76 -12.12
CA ARG A 117 -18.46 8.29 -12.11
C ARG A 117 -19.75 7.71 -11.56
N MET A 118 -19.99 6.44 -11.86
CA MET A 118 -20.94 5.61 -11.13
C MET A 118 -20.21 4.95 -9.97
N ALA A 119 -20.64 5.18 -8.74
CA ALA A 119 -19.97 4.63 -7.55
C ALA A 119 -19.93 3.09 -7.55
N SER A 120 -20.89 2.44 -8.20
CA SER A 120 -20.97 0.98 -8.38
C SER A 120 -19.91 0.40 -9.33
N PHE A 121 -19.33 1.21 -10.21
CA PHE A 121 -18.25 0.82 -11.13
C PHE A 121 -16.86 1.21 -10.60
N LEU A 122 -16.79 1.94 -9.49
CA LEU A 122 -15.57 2.53 -8.96
C LEU A 122 -14.97 1.65 -7.85
N SER A 123 -14.16 0.67 -8.24
CA SER A 123 -13.44 -0.21 -7.30
C SER A 123 -12.18 0.44 -6.73
N LEU A 124 -11.94 0.22 -5.44
CA LEU A 124 -10.79 0.74 -4.71
C LEU A 124 -9.53 -0.11 -4.94
N SER A 125 -8.44 0.54 -5.32
CA SER A 125 -7.14 -0.11 -5.56
C SER A 125 -6.15 0.21 -4.42
N PRO A 126 -5.12 -0.63 -4.18
CA PRO A 126 -4.12 -0.38 -3.14
C PRO A 126 -3.19 0.81 -3.43
N GLU A 127 -3.18 1.27 -4.68
CA GLU A 127 -2.38 2.37 -5.21
C GLU A 127 -2.97 3.73 -4.81
N VAL A 128 -4.30 3.81 -4.68
CA VAL A 128 -5.01 5.02 -4.29
C VAL A 128 -5.28 5.00 -2.79
N LYS A 129 -4.49 5.76 -2.02
CA LYS A 129 -4.61 5.79 -0.56
C LYS A 129 -5.91 6.43 -0.07
N GLU A 130 -6.39 7.44 -0.79
CA GLU A 130 -7.62 8.14 -0.45
C GLU A 130 -8.35 8.58 -1.72
N THR A 131 -9.66 8.35 -1.76
CA THR A 131 -10.54 8.76 -2.85
C THR A 131 -11.51 9.82 -2.34
N TYR A 132 -11.49 11.01 -2.92
CA TYR A 132 -12.39 12.12 -2.58
C TYR A 132 -13.58 12.15 -3.53
N VAL A 133 -14.78 12.03 -2.96
CA VAL A 133 -16.03 11.85 -3.69
C VAL A 133 -17.04 12.87 -3.21
N ALA A 134 -17.54 13.71 -4.12
CA ALA A 134 -18.69 14.56 -3.85
C ALA A 134 -19.97 13.79 -4.18
N LEU A 135 -20.90 13.77 -3.24
CA LEU A 135 -22.25 13.24 -3.42
C LEU A 135 -23.04 14.23 -4.27
N THR A 136 -23.73 13.74 -5.30
CA THR A 136 -24.67 14.55 -6.06
C THR A 136 -26.03 14.53 -5.39
N SER A 137 -26.84 15.56 -5.62
CA SER A 137 -28.19 15.59 -5.08
C SER A 137 -29.02 14.48 -5.73
N TYR A 138 -29.15 13.35 -5.06
CA TYR A 138 -30.10 12.33 -5.45
C TYR A 138 -31.51 12.86 -5.21
N ARG A 139 -32.25 13.12 -6.30
CA ARG A 139 -33.70 13.24 -6.21
C ARG A 139 -34.25 11.87 -6.50
N ALA A 140 -34.85 11.23 -5.48
CA ALA A 140 -35.71 10.08 -5.71
C ALA A 140 -36.81 10.52 -6.68
N VAL A 141 -36.67 10.19 -7.96
CA VAL A 141 -37.73 10.42 -8.93
C VAL A 141 -38.76 9.34 -8.62
N TYR A 142 -39.75 9.69 -7.81
CA TYR A 142 -40.94 8.87 -7.64
C TYR A 142 -41.66 8.90 -8.99
N VAL A 143 -41.49 7.84 -9.79
CA VAL A 143 -42.34 7.60 -10.96
C VAL A 143 -43.59 6.89 -10.42
N PRO A 144 -44.76 7.56 -10.39
CA PRO A 144 -46.00 6.98 -9.87
C PRO A 144 -46.49 5.78 -10.68
#